data_AF-A0A961B368-F1
#
_entry.id   AF-A0A961B368-F1
#
_cell.length_a   1.000
_cell.length_b   1.000
_cell.length_c   1.000
_cell.angle_alpha   90.00
_cell.angle_beta   90.00
_cell.angle_gamma   90.00
#
_symmetry.space_group_name_H-M   'P 1'
#
loop_
_entity.id
_entity.type
_entity.pdbx_description
1 polymer ?
#
loop_
_entity_poly.entity_id
_entity_poly.type
_entity_poly.pdbx_seq_one_letter_code
_entity_poly.pdbx_strand_id
1 'polypeptide(L)'
;MPGRDGCEFCKLLKANPRTDSISVIFMTGLDDSANRRRGLSCGADDFVAKPFDADDVVLRVSRAVANKRSTEKLDNLHGDLEKLKLRIDGLFSALMSGQIPFRGGIPKFFDRRRKNLGPQARNGGIDAEHAIELRAMPELRAAL
;
A
#
# COMPACT_ATOMS: atom_id res chain seq x y z
N MET A 1 32.24 -13.77 3.42
CA MET A 1 32.34 -13.36 2.01
C MET A 1 33.70 -12.70 1.85
N PRO A 2 34.63 -13.24 1.03
CA PRO A 2 35.89 -12.55 0.82
C PRO A 2 35.63 -11.22 0.09
N GLY A 3 36.04 -10.10 0.70
CA GLY A 3 36.03 -8.78 0.08
C GLY A 3 34.75 -7.92 0.21
N ARG A 4 33.66 -8.39 0.83
CA ARG A 4 32.47 -7.55 1.08
C ARG A 4 31.79 -7.88 2.42
N ASP A 5 31.43 -6.86 3.20
CA ASP A 5 30.62 -7.02 4.42
C ASP A 5 29.17 -7.31 4.02
N GLY A 6 28.57 -8.36 4.59
CA GLY A 6 27.18 -8.72 4.38
C GLY A 6 26.21 -7.60 4.77
N CYS A 7 26.58 -6.77 5.77
CA CYS A 7 25.80 -5.59 6.14
C CYS A 7 25.74 -4.55 5.00
N GLU A 8 26.88 -4.23 4.38
CA GLU A 8 26.92 -3.26 3.28
C GLU A 8 26.09 -3.75 2.09
N PHE A 9 26.19 -5.03 1.77
CA PHE A 9 25.36 -5.64 0.75
C PHE A 9 23.87 -5.57 1.07
N CYS A 10 23.47 -5.83 2.32
CA CYS A 10 22.08 -5.70 2.74
C CYS A 10 21.58 -4.26 2.62
N LYS A 11 22.38 -3.26 3.01
CA LYS A 11 22.03 -1.85 2.80
C LYS A 11 21.80 -1.52 1.32
N LEU A 12 22.67 -2.02 0.44
CA LEU A 12 22.51 -1.83 -1.01
C LEU A 12 21.23 -2.49 -1.55
N LEU A 13 20.91 -3.71 -1.09
CA LEU A 13 19.67 -4.39 -1.47
C LEU A 13 18.43 -3.62 -0.99
N LYS A 14 18.44 -3.16 0.25
CA LYS A 14 17.32 -2.43 0.85
C LYS A 14 17.17 -0.99 0.33
N ALA A 15 18.23 -0.40 -0.21
CA ALA A 15 18.17 0.94 -0.81
C ALA A 15 17.55 0.97 -2.22
N ASN A 16 17.48 -0.18 -2.91
CA ASN A 16 16.92 -0.26 -4.25
C ASN A 16 15.44 -0.67 -4.20
N PRO A 17 14.51 0.16 -4.71
CA PRO A 17 13.06 -0.14 -4.68
C PRO A 17 12.66 -1.45 -5.38
N ARG A 18 13.51 -1.98 -6.27
CA ARG A 18 13.25 -3.27 -6.94
C ARG A 18 13.61 -4.48 -6.07
N THR A 19 14.45 -4.30 -5.05
CA THR A 19 15.01 -5.39 -4.24
C THR A 19 14.78 -5.21 -2.74
N ASP A 20 14.21 -4.09 -2.30
CA ASP A 20 13.98 -3.78 -0.88
C ASP A 20 13.04 -4.78 -0.17
N SER A 21 12.09 -5.33 -0.91
CA SER A 21 11.12 -6.33 -0.46
C SER A 21 11.71 -7.73 -0.31
N ILE A 22 12.98 -7.96 -0.70
CA ILE A 22 13.63 -9.26 -0.52
C ILE A 22 13.98 -9.43 0.96
N SER A 23 13.47 -10.49 1.59
CA SER A 23 13.81 -10.82 2.96
C SER A 23 15.25 -11.32 3.06
N VAL A 24 16.05 -10.75 3.97
CA VAL A 24 17.46 -11.06 4.19
C VAL A 24 17.63 -11.64 5.59
N ILE A 25 18.13 -12.88 5.67
CA ILE A 25 18.48 -13.53 6.94
C ILE A 25 20.01 -13.71 6.96
N PHE A 26 20.65 -13.17 7.98
CA PHE A 26 22.11 -13.32 8.14
C PHE A 26 22.47 -14.59 8.90
N MET A 27 23.66 -15.12 8.62
CA MET A 27 24.25 -16.22 9.37
C MET A 27 25.63 -15.82 9.89
N THR A 28 25.84 -15.82 11.21
CA THR A 28 27.10 -15.42 11.90
C THR A 28 27.49 -16.42 12.98
N GLY A 29 28.74 -16.38 13.44
CA GLY A 29 29.22 -17.18 14.57
C GLY A 29 28.59 -16.77 15.91
N LEU A 30 28.64 -17.67 16.89
CA LEU A 30 28.04 -17.56 18.23
C LEU A 30 28.35 -16.25 18.98
N ASP A 31 29.54 -15.68 18.84
CA ASP A 31 30.08 -14.69 19.78
C ASP A 31 29.86 -13.21 19.46
N ASP A 32 28.98 -12.87 18.52
CA ASP A 32 28.86 -11.48 18.10
C ASP A 32 27.45 -10.90 18.19
N SER A 33 27.02 -10.68 19.43
CA SER A 33 25.82 -9.90 19.75
C SER A 33 25.88 -8.47 19.17
N ALA A 34 27.07 -7.91 18.99
CA ALA A 34 27.26 -6.62 18.33
C ALA A 34 27.01 -6.73 16.82
N ASN A 35 27.46 -7.78 16.16
CA ASN A 35 27.15 -8.07 14.75
C ASN A 35 25.68 -8.44 14.54
N ARG A 36 25.02 -9.10 15.50
CA ARG A 36 23.57 -9.34 15.42
C ARG A 36 22.82 -8.01 15.40
N ARG A 37 23.12 -7.11 16.35
CA ARG A 37 22.52 -5.76 16.39
C ARG A 37 22.86 -4.97 15.14
N ARG A 38 24.13 -5.00 14.71
CA ARG A 38 24.58 -4.34 13.49
C ARG A 38 23.80 -4.85 12.28
N GLY A 39 23.66 -6.17 12.11
CA GLY A 39 22.93 -6.78 11.01
C GLY A 39 21.46 -6.37 10.93
N LEU A 40 20.76 -6.34 12.07
CA LEU A 40 19.39 -5.82 12.14
C LEU A 40 19.34 -4.33 11.77
N SER A 41 20.29 -3.52 12.26
CA SER A 41 20.40 -2.10 11.88
C SER A 41 20.73 -1.88 10.40
N CYS A 42 21.25 -2.89 9.70
CA CYS A 42 21.52 -2.83 8.25
C CYS A 42 20.28 -3.18 7.40
N GLY A 43 19.16 -3.55 8.04
CA GLY A 43 17.91 -3.90 7.36
C GLY A 43 17.71 -5.41 7.16
N ALA A 44 18.43 -6.26 7.88
CA ALA A 44 18.14 -7.70 7.89
C ALA A 44 16.86 -8.00 8.68
N ASP A 45 16.11 -9.00 8.22
CA ASP A 45 14.85 -9.43 8.83
C ASP A 45 15.09 -10.37 10.02
N ASP A 46 16.13 -11.21 9.94
CA ASP A 46 16.49 -12.11 11.02
C ASP A 46 17.96 -12.56 10.95
N PHE A 47 18.36 -13.34 11.93
CA PHE A 47 19.71 -13.80 12.13
C PHE A 47 19.75 -15.26 12.66
N VAL A 48 20.66 -16.06 12.10
CA VAL A 48 20.92 -17.46 12.49
C VAL A 48 22.35 -17.60 13.01
N ALA A 49 22.51 -18.03 14.27
CA ALA A 49 23.82 -18.28 14.86
C ALA A 49 24.39 -19.62 14.38
N LYS A 50 25.70 -19.68 14.12
CA LYS A 50 26.44 -20.90 13.80
C LYS A 50 27.13 -21.43 15.08
N PRO A 51 27.09 -22.76 15.33
CA PRO A 51 26.35 -23.78 14.59
C PRO A 51 24.84 -23.67 14.80
N PHE A 52 24.05 -24.00 13.78
CA PHE A 52 22.58 -23.93 13.82
C PHE A 52 21.96 -25.31 13.71
N ASP A 53 20.76 -25.43 14.26
CA ASP A 53 19.85 -26.53 13.95
C ASP A 53 19.14 -26.25 12.61
N ALA A 54 18.98 -27.27 11.77
CA ALA A 54 18.27 -27.15 10.50
C ALA A 54 16.80 -26.74 10.71
N ASP A 55 16.16 -27.24 11.77
CA ASP A 55 14.77 -26.93 12.08
C ASP A 55 14.60 -25.46 12.49
N ASP A 56 15.58 -24.87 13.19
CA ASP A 56 15.57 -23.43 13.52
C ASP A 56 15.65 -22.58 12.24
N VAL A 57 16.48 -22.98 11.27
CA VAL A 57 16.56 -22.28 9.97
C VAL A 57 15.24 -22.38 9.21
N VAL A 58 14.64 -23.56 9.14
CA VAL A 58 13.36 -23.78 8.44
C VAL A 58 12.26 -22.93 9.07
N LEU A 59 12.20 -22.86 10.41
CA LEU A 59 11.21 -22.05 11.11
C LEU A 59 11.35 -20.55 10.79
N ARG A 60 12.59 -20.03 10.81
CA ARG A 60 12.88 -18.63 10.51
C ARG A 60 12.58 -18.26 9.06
N VAL A 61 12.96 -19.12 8.11
CA VAL A 61 12.64 -18.94 6.69
C VAL A 61 11.13 -18.96 6.48
N SER A 62 10.43 -19.91 7.10
CA SER A 62 8.97 -20.01 7.01
C SER A 62 8.29 -18.75 7.54
N ARG A 63 8.78 -18.20 8.67
CA ARG A 63 8.29 -16.93 9.22
C ARG A 63 8.56 -15.75 8.28
N ALA A 64 9.76 -15.66 7.70
CA ALA A 64 10.09 -14.59 6.75
C ALA A 64 9.18 -14.61 5.52
N VAL A 65 8.94 -15.80 4.96
CA VAL A 65 8.03 -15.99 3.82
C VAL A 65 6.58 -15.64 4.19
N ALA A 66 6.11 -16.06 5.37
CA ALA A 66 4.76 -15.75 5.84
C ALA A 66 4.58 -14.23 6.00
N ASN A 67 5.53 -13.55 6.65
CA ASN A 67 5.51 -12.11 6.82
C ASN A 67 5.46 -11.38 5.47
N LYS A 68 6.29 -11.80 4.51
CA LYS A 68 6.32 -11.21 3.16
C LYS A 68 4.98 -11.37 2.43
N ARG A 69 4.36 -12.55 2.51
CA ARG A 69 3.02 -12.78 1.91
C ARG A 69 1.95 -11.90 2.55
N SER A 70 2.03 -11.69 3.87
CA SER A 70 1.09 -10.80 4.56
C SER A 70 1.25 -9.35 4.13
N THR A 71 2.47 -8.84 3.99
CA THR A 71 2.70 -7.47 3.52
C THR A 71 2.25 -7.29 2.07
N GLU A 72 2.59 -8.23 1.18
CA GLU A 72 2.14 -8.21 -0.23
C GLU A 72 0.61 -8.23 -0.34
N LYS A 73 -0.07 -8.98 0.53
CA LYS A 73 -1.54 -9.01 0.54
C LYS A 73 -2.15 -7.68 0.93
N LEU A 74 -1.56 -6.98 1.91
CA LEU A 74 -2.02 -5.65 2.31
C LEU A 74 -1.81 -4.64 1.18
N ASP A 75 -0.66 -4.66 0.52
CA ASP A 75 -0.36 -3.75 -0.60
C ASP A 75 -1.30 -3.98 -1.78
N ASN A 76 -1.59 -5.24 -2.11
CA ASN A 76 -2.56 -5.59 -3.15
C ASN A 76 -3.97 -5.10 -2.81
N LEU A 77 -4.43 -5.31 -1.56
CA LEU A 77 -5.74 -4.82 -1.12
C LEU A 77 -5.83 -3.30 -1.17
N HIS A 78 -4.78 -2.58 -0.75
CA HIS A 78 -4.72 -1.13 -0.85
C HIS A 78 -4.80 -0.67 -2.32
N GLY A 79 -4.06 -1.32 -3.22
CA GLY A 79 -4.10 -1.01 -4.65
C GLY A 79 -5.48 -1.27 -5.27
N ASP A 80 -6.17 -2.32 -4.84
CA ASP A 80 -7.51 -2.63 -5.35
C ASP A 80 -8.57 -1.64 -4.84
N LEU A 81 -8.47 -1.20 -3.58
CA LEU A 81 -9.31 -0.12 -3.06
C LEU A 81 -9.10 1.19 -3.81
N GLU A 82 -7.85 1.53 -4.13
CA GLU A 82 -7.54 2.74 -4.88
C GLU A 82 -8.11 2.69 -6.30
N LYS A 83 -7.97 1.55 -6.99
CA LYS A 83 -8.61 1.35 -8.31
C LYS A 83 -10.13 1.46 -8.24
N LEU A 84 -10.76 0.90 -7.20
CA LEU A 84 -12.21 0.97 -7.03
C LEU A 84 -12.65 2.41 -6.81
N LYS A 85 -11.91 3.17 -6.00
CA LYS A 85 -12.16 4.60 -5.77
C LYS A 85 -12.11 5.38 -7.08
N LEU A 86 -11.05 5.19 -7.88
CA LEU A 86 -10.92 5.84 -9.19
C LEU A 86 -12.06 5.47 -10.16
N ARG A 87 -12.53 4.21 -10.13
CA ARG A 87 -13.69 3.77 -10.93
C ARG A 87 -14.97 4.47 -10.51
N ILE A 88 -15.21 4.61 -9.20
CA ILE A 88 -16.38 5.31 -8.66
C ILE A 88 -16.34 6.79 -9.03
N ASP A 89 -15.20 7.45 -8.85
CA ASP A 89 -15.02 8.87 -9.18
C ASP A 89 -15.24 9.12 -10.69
N GLY A 90 -14.73 8.22 -11.54
CA GLY A 90 -14.96 8.26 -12.99
C GLY A 90 -16.44 8.11 -13.37
N LEU A 91 -17.16 7.18 -12.74
CA LEU A 91 -18.59 6.99 -12.95
C LEU A 91 -19.38 8.24 -12.55
N PHE A 92 -19.06 8.82 -11.39
CA PHE A 92 -19.69 10.06 -10.92
C PHE A 92 -19.46 11.21 -11.89
N SER A 93 -18.24 11.40 -12.38
CA SER A 93 -17.92 12.43 -13.36
C SER A 93 -18.74 12.26 -14.65
N ALA A 94 -18.80 11.03 -15.20
CA ALA A 94 -19.60 10.71 -16.40
C ALA A 94 -21.11 10.92 -16.19
N LEU A 95 -21.59 10.69 -14.96
CA LEU A 95 -22.97 10.96 -14.58
C LEU A 95 -23.27 12.47 -14.57
N MET A 96 -22.38 13.26 -13.97
CA MET A 96 -22.55 14.70 -13.81
C MET A 96 -22.41 15.45 -15.14
N SER A 97 -21.54 14.96 -16.04
CA SER A 97 -21.36 15.48 -17.40
C SER A 97 -22.51 15.10 -18.36
N GLY A 98 -23.43 14.21 -17.93
CA GLY A 98 -24.58 13.78 -18.74
C GLY A 98 -24.25 12.77 -19.83
N GLN A 99 -23.06 12.16 -19.81
CA GLN A 99 -22.66 11.12 -20.77
C GLN A 99 -23.38 9.79 -20.54
N ILE A 100 -23.96 9.55 -19.36
CA ILE A 100 -24.71 8.34 -19.03
C ILE A 100 -26.18 8.72 -18.70
N PRO A 101 -27.18 8.17 -19.42
CA PRO A 101 -28.58 8.47 -19.16
C PRO A 101 -29.08 7.77 -17.88
N PHE A 102 -29.57 8.54 -16.91
CA PHE A 102 -30.22 8.01 -15.70
C PHE A 102 -31.64 7.52 -16.05
N ARG A 103 -31.82 6.19 -16.17
CA ARG A 103 -33.11 5.59 -16.56
C ARG A 103 -34.26 5.79 -15.54
N GLY A 104 -33.98 6.33 -14.35
CA GLY A 104 -34.95 6.60 -13.29
C GLY A 104 -35.16 8.08 -12.96
N GLY A 105 -34.63 9.01 -13.77
CA GLY A 105 -34.52 10.42 -13.40
C GLY A 105 -33.42 10.66 -12.36
N ILE A 106 -32.86 11.87 -12.33
CA ILE A 106 -31.80 12.21 -11.37
C ILE A 106 -32.42 12.21 -9.97
N PRO A 107 -31.89 11.45 -8.99
CA PRO A 107 -32.41 11.46 -7.62
C PRO A 107 -32.46 12.90 -7.09
N LYS A 108 -33.54 13.30 -6.41
CA LYS A 108 -33.75 14.69 -5.93
C LYS A 108 -32.58 15.26 -5.11
N PHE A 109 -31.76 14.40 -4.51
CA PHE A 109 -30.52 14.75 -3.84
C PHE A 109 -29.49 15.41 -4.77
N PHE A 110 -29.30 14.86 -5.99
CA PHE A 110 -28.38 15.40 -7.00
C PHE A 110 -28.91 16.70 -7.63
N ASP A 111 -30.24 16.88 -7.70
CA ASP A 111 -30.87 18.10 -8.21
C ASP A 111 -30.51 19.34 -7.34
N ARG A 112 -30.37 19.16 -6.02
CA ARG A 112 -30.06 20.25 -5.09
C ARG A 112 -28.63 20.79 -5.26
N ARG A 113 -27.65 19.92 -5.52
CA ARG A 113 -26.27 20.34 -5.81
C ARG A 113 -26.19 21.00 -7.19
N ARG A 114 -26.86 20.44 -8.20
CA ARG A 114 -26.88 20.99 -9.57
C ARG A 114 -27.42 22.43 -9.65
N LYS A 115 -28.35 22.81 -8.76
CA LYS A 115 -28.87 24.19 -8.63
C LYS A 115 -27.91 25.17 -7.93
N ASN A 116 -27.00 24.66 -7.10
CA ASN A 116 -26.00 25.46 -6.38
C ASN A 116 -24.63 25.52 -7.09
N LEU A 117 -24.42 24.73 -8.15
CA LEU A 117 -23.27 24.89 -9.03
C LEU A 117 -23.50 26.14 -9.91
N GLY A 118 -22.71 27.19 -9.66
CA GLY A 118 -22.74 28.44 -10.41
C GLY A 118 -22.47 28.24 -11.92
N PRO A 119 -22.73 29.26 -12.75
CA PRO A 119 -22.67 29.16 -14.21
C PRO A 119 -21.32 28.68 -14.78
N GLN A 120 -20.24 28.74 -14.01
CA GLN A 120 -18.91 28.25 -14.41
C GLN A 120 -18.79 26.72 -14.46
N ALA A 121 -19.63 25.99 -13.72
CA ALA A 121 -19.63 24.52 -13.74
C ALA A 121 -20.36 23.89 -14.95
N ARG A 122 -20.94 24.73 -15.83
CA ARG A 122 -21.67 24.25 -17.01
C ARG A 122 -20.78 23.95 -18.21
N ASN A 123 -19.56 24.51 -18.26
CA ASN A 123 -18.68 24.41 -19.44
C ASN A 123 -17.25 23.93 -19.13
N GLY A 124 -16.91 23.60 -17.90
CA GLY A 124 -15.59 23.10 -17.51
C GLY A 124 -15.70 21.75 -16.83
N GLY A 125 -14.82 20.82 -17.20
CA GLY A 125 -14.63 19.57 -16.47
C GLY A 125 -14.44 19.86 -14.98
N ILE A 126 -14.93 18.96 -14.15
CA ILE A 126 -14.96 19.14 -12.69
C ILE A 126 -13.51 19.17 -12.18
N ASP A 127 -13.01 20.37 -11.86
CA ASP A 127 -11.73 20.53 -11.19
C ASP A 127 -11.79 19.82 -9.83
N ALA A 128 -10.75 19.04 -9.56
CA ALA A 128 -10.64 18.02 -8.51
C ALA A 128 -10.82 18.53 -7.07
N GLU A 129 -10.97 19.83 -6.84
CA GLU A 129 -11.10 20.41 -5.49
C GLU A 129 -12.49 20.23 -4.85
N HIS A 130 -13.55 19.96 -5.63
CA HIS A 130 -14.92 19.82 -5.08
C HIS A 130 -15.28 18.39 -4.62
N ALA A 131 -14.41 17.39 -4.83
CA ALA A 131 -14.63 16.02 -4.37
C ALA A 131 -14.46 15.86 -2.84
N ILE A 132 -13.93 16.88 -2.15
CA ILE A 132 -13.57 16.81 -0.72
C ILE A 132 -14.80 16.82 0.20
N GLU A 133 -15.95 17.34 -0.24
CA GLU A 133 -17.17 17.39 0.61
C GLU A 133 -17.86 16.04 0.83
N LEU A 134 -17.53 14.98 0.08
CA LEU A 134 -18.10 13.64 0.33
C LEU A 134 -17.55 12.98 1.61
N ARG A 135 -16.46 13.50 2.18
CA ARG A 135 -15.83 12.95 3.39
C ARG A 135 -16.52 13.38 4.70
N ALA A 136 -17.47 14.31 4.63
CA ALA A 136 -18.06 14.95 5.80
C ALA A 136 -19.54 14.57 6.08
N MET A 137 -20.02 13.41 5.62
CA MET A 137 -21.40 12.97 5.89
C MET A 137 -21.47 11.78 6.86
N PRO A 138 -22.08 11.94 8.05
CA PRO A 138 -22.22 10.87 9.05
C PRO A 138 -23.01 9.66 8.53
N GLU A 139 -23.91 9.87 7.56
CA GLU A 139 -24.80 8.83 7.04
C GLU A 139 -24.09 7.79 6.16
N LEU A 140 -22.91 8.12 5.61
CA LEU A 140 -22.12 7.17 4.81
C LEU A 140 -21.40 6.12 5.69
N ARG A 141 -21.35 6.30 7.02
CA ARG A 141 -20.76 5.32 7.95
C ARG A 141 -21.68 4.13 8.28
N ALA A 142 -22.98 4.24 8.02
CA ALA A 142 -23.95 3.20 8.37
C ALA A 142 -24.21 2.18 7.24
N ALA A 143 -23.66 2.41 6.05
CA ALA A 143 -23.90 1.61 4.84
C ALA A 143 -22.64 0.90 4.31
N LEU A 144 -21.55 0.91 5.08
CA LEU A 144 -20.33 0.08 4.92
C LEU A 144 -20.22 -0.86 6.11
#